data_AF-A0A3L6EGW3-F1
#
_entry.id   AF-A0A3L6EGW3-F1
#
_cell.length_a   1.000
_cell.length_b   1.000
_cell.length_c   1.000
_cell.angle_alpha   90.00
_cell.angle_beta   90.00
_cell.angle_gamma   90.00
#
_symmetry.space_group_name_H-M   'P 1'
#
loop_
_entity.id
_entity.type
_entity.pdbx_description
1 polymer ?
#
loop_
_entity_poly.entity_id
_entity_poly.type
_entity_poly.pdbx_seq_one_letter_code
_entity_poly.pdbx_strand_id
1 'polypeptide(L)'
;MIAQAEDAEKLNRKLHVDLTSAQARATALESHEVIAVEALKQAKDEHVQKLMEAYLVTHNQRRVLRIQEPAPSNPVQPIRAEDPQILEGHPVSARGEKKDWELPEGAIVLEGIPVFP
;
A
#
# COMPACT_ATOMS: atom_id res chain seq x y z
N MET A 1 -22.94 29.05 -56.01
CA MET A 1 -22.50 29.86 -54.84
C MET A 1 -23.51 29.78 -53.69
N ILE A 2 -24.80 30.05 -53.92
CA ILE A 2 -25.81 30.09 -52.83
C ILE A 2 -26.02 28.73 -52.13
N ALA A 3 -26.21 27.64 -52.89
CA ALA A 3 -26.42 26.30 -52.30
C ALA A 3 -25.27 25.84 -51.38
N GLN A 4 -24.03 26.18 -51.72
CA GLN A 4 -22.86 25.84 -50.91
C GLN A 4 -22.82 26.61 -49.58
N ALA A 5 -23.31 27.85 -49.56
CA ALA A 5 -23.39 28.65 -48.33
C ALA A 5 -24.46 28.11 -47.37
N GLU A 6 -25.61 27.66 -47.89
CA GLU A 6 -26.69 27.07 -47.08
C GLU A 6 -26.25 25.74 -46.43
N ASP A 7 -25.53 24.89 -47.16
CA ASP A 7 -25.05 23.62 -46.61
C ASP A 7 -23.96 23.84 -45.55
N ALA A 8 -23.10 24.85 -45.72
CA ALA A 8 -22.15 25.26 -44.70
C ALA A 8 -22.84 25.79 -43.43
N GLU A 9 -23.93 26.55 -43.57
CA GLU A 9 -24.72 27.04 -42.43
C GLU A 9 -25.38 25.89 -41.66
N LYS A 10 -25.98 24.91 -42.37
CA LYS A 10 -26.55 23.71 -41.75
C LYS A 10 -25.49 22.93 -40.97
N LEU A 11 -24.30 22.77 -41.56
CA LEU A 11 -23.17 22.12 -40.89
C LEU A 11 -22.74 22.91 -39.65
N ASN A 12 -22.66 24.23 -39.74
CA ASN A 12 -22.26 25.08 -38.61
C ASN A 12 -23.24 24.94 -37.43
N ARG A 13 -24.55 24.97 -37.71
CA ARG A 13 -25.59 24.74 -36.70
C ARG A 13 -25.47 23.36 -36.06
N LYS A 14 -25.22 22.32 -36.86
CA LYS A 14 -25.00 20.96 -36.35
C LYS A 14 -23.77 20.89 -35.44
N LEU A 15 -22.64 21.44 -35.89
CA LEU A 15 -21.41 21.47 -35.10
C LEU A 15 -21.58 22.25 -33.80
N HIS A 16 -22.37 23.32 -33.79
CA HIS A 16 -22.67 24.06 -32.56
C HIS A 16 -23.43 23.18 -31.56
N VAL A 17 -24.45 22.46 -32.01
CA VAL A 17 -25.20 21.52 -31.16
C VAL A 17 -24.30 20.39 -30.64
N ASP A 18 -23.49 19.79 -31.52
CA ASP A 18 -22.57 18.72 -31.15
C ASP A 18 -21.54 19.21 -30.13
N LEU A 19 -21.01 20.43 -30.31
CA LEU A 19 -20.08 21.07 -29.37
C LEU A 19 -20.73 21.28 -28.00
N THR A 20 -21.95 21.84 -27.94
CA THR A 20 -22.66 22.03 -26.68
C THR A 20 -22.97 20.70 -26.00
N SER A 21 -23.34 19.67 -26.76
CA SER A 21 -23.58 18.33 -26.22
C SER A 21 -22.30 17.71 -25.64
N ALA A 22 -21.19 17.82 -26.37
CA ALA A 22 -19.89 17.34 -25.92
C ALA A 22 -19.44 18.07 -24.65
N GLN A 23 -19.63 19.39 -24.58
CA GLN A 23 -19.30 20.18 -23.40
C GLN A 23 -20.14 19.77 -22.18
N ALA A 24 -21.45 19.57 -22.33
CA ALA A 24 -22.31 19.10 -21.25
C ALA A 24 -21.89 17.71 -20.74
N ARG A 25 -21.51 16.80 -21.65
CA ARG A 25 -20.99 15.47 -21.29
C ARG A 25 -19.65 15.55 -20.56
N ALA A 26 -18.75 16.43 -20.99
CA ALA A 26 -17.47 16.64 -20.33
C ALA A 26 -17.67 17.13 -18.89
N THR A 27 -18.51 18.15 -18.68
CA THR A 27 -18.81 18.66 -17.34
C THR A 27 -19.49 17.61 -16.45
N ALA A 28 -20.39 16.79 -17.00
CA ALA A 28 -21.00 15.70 -16.25
C ALA A 28 -19.96 14.64 -15.84
N LEU A 29 -19.02 14.31 -16.73
CA LEU A 29 -17.95 13.36 -16.44
C LEU A 29 -16.99 13.88 -15.37
N GLU A 30 -16.57 15.15 -15.47
CA GLU A 30 -15.74 15.81 -14.45
C GLU A 30 -16.42 15.76 -13.07
N SER A 31 -17.72 16.04 -13.00
CA SER A 31 -18.48 15.92 -11.75
C SER A 31 -18.52 14.49 -11.23
N HIS A 32 -18.69 13.50 -12.09
CA HIS A 32 -18.70 12.09 -11.70
C HIS A 32 -17.33 11.62 -11.19
N GLU A 33 -16.23 12.08 -11.81
CA GLU A 33 -14.88 11.77 -11.35
C GLU A 33 -14.63 12.29 -9.94
N VAL A 34 -15.05 13.54 -9.65
CA VAL A 34 -14.95 14.11 -8.30
C VAL A 34 -15.71 13.25 -7.27
N ILE A 35 -16.94 12.85 -7.58
CA ILE A 35 -17.76 12.00 -6.70
C ILE A 35 -17.09 10.64 -6.48
N ALA A 36 -16.57 10.02 -7.53
CA ALA A 36 -15.92 8.71 -7.44
C ALA A 36 -14.63 8.75 -6.60
N VAL A 37 -13.81 9.80 -6.77
CA VAL A 37 -12.58 10.01 -6.00
C VAL A 37 -12.89 10.23 -4.53
N GLU A 38 -13.91 11.04 -4.22
CA GLU A 38 -14.32 11.30 -2.84
C GLU A 38 -14.89 10.04 -2.16
N ALA A 39 -15.74 9.29 -2.87
CA ALA A 39 -16.26 8.01 -2.37
C ALA A 39 -15.14 6.99 -2.10
N LEU A 40 -14.13 6.93 -2.97
CA LEU A 40 -12.98 6.05 -2.78
C LEU A 40 -12.15 6.45 -1.57
N LYS A 41 -11.92 7.76 -1.37
CA LYS A 41 -11.21 8.28 -0.20
C LYS A 41 -11.97 7.91 1.07
N GLN A 42 -13.28 8.17 1.12
CA GLN A 42 -14.13 7.83 2.26
C GLN A 42 -14.08 6.33 2.57
N ALA A 43 -14.19 5.46 1.56
CA ALA A 43 -14.12 4.02 1.75
C ALA A 43 -12.77 3.56 2.32
N LYS A 44 -11.66 4.20 1.91
CA LYS A 44 -10.33 3.92 2.47
C LYS A 44 -10.22 4.37 3.92
N ASP A 45 -10.73 5.56 4.25
CA ASP A 45 -10.71 6.09 5.61
C ASP A 45 -11.53 5.18 6.55
N GLU A 46 -12.71 4.72 6.12
CA GLU A 46 -13.52 3.75 6.85
C GLU A 46 -12.82 2.40 7.04
N HIS A 47 -12.10 1.92 6.02
CA HIS A 47 -11.35 0.68 6.13
C HIS A 47 -10.19 0.79 7.13
N VAL A 48 -9.44 1.89 7.09
CA VAL A 48 -8.38 2.18 8.07
C VAL A 48 -8.96 2.26 9.49
N GLN A 49 -10.10 2.92 9.66
CA GLN A 49 -10.78 3.00 10.95
C GLN A 49 -11.17 1.61 11.48
N LYS A 50 -11.77 0.77 10.64
CA LYS A 50 -12.12 -0.63 11.00
C LYS A 50 -10.89 -1.45 11.39
N LEU A 51 -9.77 -1.29 10.67
CA LEU A 51 -8.51 -1.96 11.00
C LEU A 51 -7.95 -1.48 12.35
N MET A 52 -7.99 -0.18 12.62
CA MET A 52 -7.59 0.41 13.88
C MET A 52 -8.41 -0.16 15.04
N GLU A 53 -9.73 -0.20 14.91
CA GLU A 53 -10.64 -0.75 15.91
C GLU A 53 -10.38 -2.24 16.16
N ALA A 54 -10.26 -3.04 15.10
CA ALA A 54 -9.97 -4.46 15.22
C ALA A 54 -8.62 -4.71 15.91
N TYR A 55 -7.59 -3.92 15.58
CA TYR A 55 -6.29 -3.99 16.25
C TYR A 55 -6.41 -3.67 17.75
N LEU A 56 -7.05 -2.56 18.10
CA LEU A 56 -7.18 -2.15 19.51
C LEU A 56 -7.97 -3.17 20.33
N VAL A 57 -9.06 -3.72 19.78
CA VAL A 57 -9.87 -4.75 20.45
C VAL A 57 -9.03 -6.00 20.72
N THR A 58 -8.37 -6.54 19.69
CA THR A 58 -7.59 -7.78 19.81
C THR A 58 -6.35 -7.60 20.68
N HIS A 59 -5.66 -6.46 20.57
CA HIS A 59 -4.51 -6.13 21.39
C HIS A 59 -4.89 -6.03 22.87
N ASN A 60 -5.98 -5.31 23.19
CA ASN A 60 -6.44 -5.17 24.57
C ASN A 60 -6.95 -6.50 25.15
N GLN A 61 -7.64 -7.33 24.37
CA GLN A 61 -8.01 -8.68 24.80
C GLN A 61 -6.77 -9.52 25.18
N ARG A 62 -5.73 -9.52 24.36
CA ARG A 62 -4.46 -10.22 24.67
C ARG A 62 -3.79 -9.65 25.92
N ARG A 63 -3.81 -8.33 26.11
CA ARG A 63 -3.30 -7.70 27.34
C ARG A 63 -4.08 -8.12 28.57
N VAL A 64 -5.41 -8.15 28.50
CA VAL A 64 -6.28 -8.61 29.60
C VAL A 64 -5.97 -10.05 29.97
N LEU A 65 -5.83 -10.95 28.98
CA LEU A 65 -5.46 -12.34 29.22
C LEU A 65 -4.10 -12.46 29.92
N ARG A 66 -3.09 -11.72 29.48
CA ARG A 66 -1.76 -11.72 30.13
C ARG A 66 -1.77 -11.22 31.56
N ILE A 67 -2.65 -10.26 31.89
CA ILE A 67 -2.76 -9.72 33.25
C ILE A 67 -3.49 -10.70 34.18
N GLN A 68 -4.48 -11.43 33.66
CA GLN A 68 -5.20 -12.46 34.44
C GLN A 68 -4.48 -13.79 34.51
N GLU A 69 -3.47 -14.02 33.67
CA GLU A 69 -2.66 -15.23 33.71
C GLU A 69 -1.95 -15.30 35.06
N PRO A 70 -2.23 -16.32 35.90
CA PRO A 70 -1.56 -16.45 37.18
C PRO A 70 -0.04 -16.49 36.95
N ALA A 71 0.71 -15.81 37.82
CA ALA A 71 2.16 -15.99 37.84
C ALA A 71 2.44 -17.51 37.89
N PRO A 72 3.34 -18.03 37.04
CA PRO A 72 3.62 -19.46 37.01
C PRO A 72 3.93 -19.94 38.42
N SER A 73 3.21 -20.98 38.87
CA SER A 73 3.27 -21.49 40.25
C SER A 73 4.67 -21.99 40.65
N ASN A 74 5.60 -22.10 39.69
CA ASN A 74 7.02 -22.26 39.92
C ASN A 74 7.78 -21.01 39.46
N PRO A 75 8.51 -20.32 40.35
CA PRO A 75 9.51 -19.35 39.90
C PRO A 75 10.69 -20.15 39.32
N VAL A 76 10.60 -20.53 38.05
CA VAL A 76 11.82 -20.82 37.27
C VAL A 76 12.53 -19.49 37.18
N GLN A 77 13.69 -19.39 37.85
CA GLN A 77 14.54 -18.22 37.69
C GLN A 77 14.77 -18.04 36.19
N PRO A 78 14.51 -16.85 35.63
CA PRO A 78 14.91 -16.58 34.26
C PRO A 78 16.41 -16.87 34.21
N ILE A 79 16.83 -17.76 33.29
CA ILE A 79 18.23 -17.88 32.93
C ILE A 79 18.66 -16.44 32.68
N ARG A 80 19.58 -15.94 33.52
CA ARG A 80 20.22 -14.67 33.27
C ARG A 80 20.95 -14.87 31.95
N ALA A 81 20.34 -14.44 30.86
CA ALA A 81 21.10 -14.12 29.67
C ALA A 81 22.07 -13.05 30.16
N GLU A 82 23.33 -13.45 30.38
CA GLU A 82 24.45 -12.55 30.48
C GLU A 82 24.25 -11.51 29.37
N ASP A 83 24.34 -10.23 29.75
CA ASP A 83 23.99 -9.08 28.91
C ASP A 83 24.25 -9.37 27.43
N PRO A 84 23.32 -9.04 26.51
CA PRO A 84 23.70 -8.92 25.13
C PRO A 84 24.73 -7.78 25.10
N GLN A 85 26.01 -8.12 25.17
CA GLN A 85 27.08 -7.24 24.75
C GLN A 85 26.82 -7.04 23.27
N ILE A 86 26.06 -5.99 23.00
CA ILE A 86 25.97 -5.33 21.72
C ILE A 86 27.43 -5.10 21.32
N LEU A 87 27.95 -5.94 20.42
CA LEU A 87 29.17 -5.67 19.69
C LEU A 87 28.87 -4.55 18.70
N GLU A 88 28.68 -3.35 19.23
CA GLU A 88 28.65 -2.11 18.49
C GLU A 88 30.08 -1.85 18.04
N GLY A 89 30.37 -2.24 16.79
CA GLY A 89 31.52 -1.71 16.06
C GLY A 89 32.79 -2.57 16.02
N HIS A 90 32.74 -3.80 15.48
CA HIS A 90 33.75 -4.25 14.50
C HIS A 90 33.34 -5.54 13.78
N PRO A 91 33.67 -5.67 12.48
CA PRO A 91 33.18 -6.75 11.65
C PRO A 91 33.85 -8.06 12.06
N VAL A 92 33.04 -9.13 12.11
CA VAL A 92 33.51 -10.50 12.31
C VAL A 92 34.53 -10.82 11.22
N SER A 93 35.81 -10.76 11.58
CA SER A 93 36.91 -11.27 10.76
C SER A 93 36.83 -12.79 10.82
N ALA A 94 36.02 -13.36 9.93
CA ALA A 94 36.10 -14.77 9.58
C ALA A 94 37.51 -15.03 9.04
N ARG A 95 38.36 -15.59 9.90
CA ARG A 95 39.72 -15.97 9.59
C ARG A 95 39.70 -17.11 8.58
N GLY A 96 39.66 -16.74 7.30
CA GLY A 96 40.27 -17.45 6.18
C GLY A 96 39.68 -18.79 5.77
N GLU A 97 38.68 -18.76 4.88
CA GLU A 97 38.76 -19.52 3.63
C GLU A 97 37.92 -18.81 2.58
N LYS A 98 38.57 -18.31 1.51
CA LYS A 98 37.88 -17.77 0.34
C LYS A 98 37.12 -18.91 -0.31
N LYS A 99 35.79 -18.92 -0.18
CA LYS A 99 34.95 -19.55 -1.17
C LYS A 99 34.15 -18.44 -1.82
N ASP A 100 34.53 -18.17 -3.05
CA ASP A 100 33.75 -17.38 -3.99
C ASP A 100 32.33 -17.92 -3.94
N TRP A 101 31.38 -17.10 -3.50
CA TRP A 101 29.98 -17.45 -3.54
C TRP A 101 29.57 -17.47 -5.02
N GLU A 102 29.78 -18.60 -5.69
CA GLU A 102 29.18 -18.85 -6.99
C GLU A 102 27.66 -18.82 -6.82
N LEU A 103 27.04 -17.90 -7.56
CA LEU A 103 25.60 -17.76 -7.66
C LEU A 103 25.02 -19.13 -8.07
N PRO A 104 24.09 -19.73 -7.31
CA PRO A 104 23.42 -20.93 -7.77
C PRO A 104 22.67 -20.61 -9.07
N GLU A 105 22.90 -21.42 -10.10
CA GLU A 105 22.24 -21.31 -11.41
C GLU A 105 20.71 -21.31 -11.22
N GLY A 106 20.11 -20.13 -11.34
CA GLY A 106 18.67 -19.90 -11.15
C GLY A 106 18.30 -18.75 -10.20
N ALA A 107 19.27 -18.12 -9.52
CA ALA A 107 19.00 -16.94 -8.70
C ALA A 107 18.70 -15.70 -9.58
N ILE A 108 17.42 -15.33 -9.67
CA ILE A 108 17.00 -14.11 -10.37
C ILE A 108 17.18 -12.93 -9.41
N VAL A 109 18.12 -12.04 -9.74
CA VAL A 109 18.36 -10.80 -9.01
C VAL A 109 17.29 -9.78 -9.39
N LEU A 110 16.33 -9.51 -8.49
CA LEU A 110 15.57 -8.27 -8.48
C LEU A 110 16.12 -7.40 -7.35
N GLU A 111 16.67 -6.25 -7.72
CA GLU A 111 17.08 -5.12 -6.88
C GLU A 111 17.11 -5.36 -5.36
N GLY A 112 18.09 -6.14 -4.91
CA GLY A 112 18.63 -6.01 -3.55
C GLY A 112 17.94 -6.74 -2.41
N ILE A 113 17.05 -7.71 -2.62
CA ILE A 113 16.58 -8.58 -1.51
C ILE A 113 16.49 -10.05 -1.94
N PRO A 114 17.32 -10.97 -1.37
CA PRO A 114 17.18 -12.39 -1.60
C PRO A 114 15.95 -12.91 -0.86
N VAL A 115 14.91 -13.30 -1.61
CA VAL A 115 13.75 -14.03 -1.09
C VAL A 115 13.96 -15.50 -1.42
N PHE A 116 14.14 -16.33 -0.38
CA PHE A 116 14.18 -17.78 -0.51
C PHE A 116 12.74 -18.35 -0.47
N PRO A 117 12.45 -19.42 -1.22
CA PRO A 117 11.15 -20.11 -1.18
C PRO A 117 10.87 -20.78 0.17
#